data_AF-A0A1E7FJE5-F1
#
_entry.id   AF-A0A1E7FJE5-F1
#
_cell.length_a   1.000
_cell.length_b   1.000
_cell.length_c   1.000
_cell.angle_alpha   90.00
_cell.angle_beta   90.00
_cell.angle_gamma   90.00
#
_symmetry.space_group_name_H-M   'P 1'
#
loop_
_entity.id
_entity.type
_entity.pdbx_description
1 polymer ?
#
loop_
_entity_poly.entity_id
_entity_poly.type
_entity_poly.pdbx_seq_one_letter_code
_entity_poly.pdbx_strand_id
1 'polypeptide(L)'
;MTRKILLLGLVLICIVLQLFTDFLSSLKQQQQPQQYENKNNNVNDYYYYDEKVAEINDPLKDIMPSSMYRKSNNIPNWMKEYFDWHRKQTSMLNDTNWNSTTAIQSTIPPRPIMANNANKFLIIRCLNKDNHCGGLSDRIKPLLVFIAIAAHTNRILMIRWERPYPIEEFLLPNELNWTVPSYMLNELRKGKSTVSKTYVIGRGIEGKLRTASATVLESRMQSQDGGSTLYPCVVETMLYDGRKDSTNGVGSLNYNDDDNDPELNNSTTYDHCKTLHRFSSKKYAQKGRELYRTIYHDFFRSMFKPHPKIQYIIDDKMKKSNLVPGQFIGCHYRSDYGPGKGKKTGTDMISFVAKKQVRCAALMRPGYPVYFAGDSSTAVNAVREEAASKLLLIENDNNNNSMTTIVITPELSKQSEQHNYTKSRSIPGPLHLDLDKGKVEDFYPAFVDLLVMGNSMCHLYGIGGFGSFASLLSYNASCFYETTGECDGEKHLPKNECCMKYIYKRRQTDALNLAMSF
;
A
#
# COMPACT_ATOMS: atom_id res chain seq x y z
N MET A 1 -31.92 54.65 -25.76
CA MET A 1 -30.91 53.56 -25.88
C MET A 1 -29.88 53.61 -24.76
N THR A 2 -29.32 54.79 -24.46
CA THR A 2 -28.30 55.04 -23.43
C THR A 2 -28.65 54.57 -22.00
N ARG A 3 -29.88 54.76 -21.52
CA ARG A 3 -30.29 54.27 -20.17
C ARG A 3 -30.27 52.75 -20.02
N LYS A 4 -30.59 51.99 -21.08
CA LYS A 4 -30.60 50.51 -21.02
C LYS A 4 -29.18 49.94 -21.00
N ILE A 5 -28.24 50.58 -21.71
CA ILE A 5 -26.82 50.19 -21.72
C ILE A 5 -26.18 50.46 -20.35
N LEU A 6 -26.51 51.57 -19.70
CA LEU A 6 -26.02 51.89 -18.35
C LEU A 6 -26.51 50.87 -17.31
N LEU A 7 -27.77 50.45 -17.40
CA LEU A 7 -28.35 49.47 -16.48
C LEU A 7 -27.71 48.09 -16.63
N LEU A 8 -27.46 47.64 -17.87
CA LEU A 8 -26.77 46.39 -18.16
C LEU A 8 -25.32 46.40 -17.64
N GLY A 9 -24.62 47.53 -17.77
CA GLY A 9 -23.27 47.69 -17.22
C GLY A 9 -23.22 47.53 -15.70
N LEU A 10 -24.17 48.14 -14.98
CA LEU A 10 -24.25 48.04 -13.52
C LEU A 10 -24.56 46.62 -13.04
N VAL A 11 -25.46 45.91 -13.73
CA VAL A 11 -25.78 44.50 -13.41
C VAL A 11 -24.56 43.61 -13.61
N LEU A 12 -23.79 43.81 -14.68
CA LEU A 12 -22.59 43.03 -14.96
C LEU A 12 -21.52 43.26 -13.88
N ILE A 13 -21.32 44.51 -13.44
CA ILE A 13 -20.39 44.85 -12.36
C ILE A 13 -20.82 44.18 -11.05
N CYS A 14 -22.11 44.20 -10.70
CA CYS A 14 -22.60 43.53 -9.51
C CYS A 14 -22.35 42.01 -9.53
N ILE A 15 -22.55 41.35 -10.68
CA ILE A 15 -22.29 39.91 -10.83
C ILE A 15 -20.80 39.61 -10.67
N VAL A 16 -19.92 40.41 -11.27
CA VAL A 16 -18.46 40.24 -11.16
C VAL A 16 -18.01 40.46 -9.71
N LEU A 17 -18.54 41.46 -9.02
CA LEU A 17 -18.22 41.72 -7.61
C LEU A 17 -18.69 40.56 -6.71
N GLN A 18 -19.88 40.00 -6.95
CA GLN A 18 -20.40 38.87 -6.18
C GLN A 18 -19.53 37.61 -6.37
N LEU A 19 -19.17 37.30 -7.62
CA LEU A 19 -18.28 36.17 -7.91
C LEU A 19 -16.89 36.36 -7.29
N PHE A 20 -16.39 37.60 -7.25
CA PHE A 20 -15.12 37.91 -6.60
C PHE A 20 -15.18 37.78 -5.08
N THR A 21 -16.27 38.20 -4.42
CA THR A 21 -16.46 38.02 -2.98
C THR A 21 -16.61 36.55 -2.59
N ASP A 22 -17.29 35.75 -3.41
CA ASP A 22 -17.44 34.32 -3.18
C ASP A 22 -16.10 33.60 -3.34
N PHE A 23 -15.30 33.98 -4.36
CA PHE A 23 -13.95 33.48 -4.56
C PHE A 23 -13.01 33.83 -3.40
N LEU A 24 -13.02 35.08 -2.91
CA LEU A 24 -12.23 35.49 -1.75
C LEU A 24 -12.64 34.78 -0.45
N SER A 25 -13.93 34.48 -0.30
CA SER A 25 -14.44 33.73 0.86
C SER A 25 -13.97 32.27 0.83
N SER A 26 -13.93 31.66 -0.36
CA SER A 26 -13.37 30.31 -0.57
C SER A 26 -11.87 30.25 -0.28
N LEU A 27 -11.10 31.28 -0.70
CA LEU A 27 -9.66 31.37 -0.39
C LEU A 27 -9.39 31.55 1.11
N LYS A 28 -10.22 32.30 1.83
CA LYS A 28 -10.08 32.46 3.30
C LYS A 28 -10.35 31.17 4.07
N GLN A 29 -11.26 30.31 3.60
CA GLN A 29 -11.49 29.00 4.24
C GLN A 29 -10.30 28.05 4.07
N GLN A 30 -9.45 28.22 3.06
CA GLN A 30 -8.29 27.36 2.84
C GLN A 30 -7.02 27.79 3.58
N GLN A 31 -6.98 28.98 4.22
CA GLN A 31 -5.75 29.56 4.77
C GLN A 31 -5.73 29.85 6.27
N GLN A 32 -6.67 29.35 7.09
CA GLN A 32 -6.49 29.44 8.54
C GLN A 32 -5.76 28.22 9.09
N PRO A 33 -4.44 28.30 9.40
CA PRO A 33 -3.81 27.32 10.25
C PRO A 33 -4.45 27.41 11.63
N GLN A 34 -5.05 26.30 12.09
CA GLN A 34 -5.50 26.19 13.47
C GLN A 34 -4.30 26.41 14.40
N GLN A 35 -4.28 27.56 15.08
CA GLN A 35 -3.33 27.80 16.15
C GLN A 35 -3.74 26.96 17.36
N TYR A 36 -3.05 25.84 17.55
CA TYR A 36 -3.10 25.09 18.80
C TYR A 36 -2.27 25.83 19.85
N GLU A 37 -2.94 26.49 20.79
CA GLU A 37 -2.29 27.04 21.99
C GLU A 37 -1.77 25.89 22.85
N ASN A 38 -0.44 25.80 22.92
CA ASN A 38 0.26 24.79 23.69
C ASN A 38 0.42 25.29 25.14
N LYS A 39 -0.55 24.99 26.01
CA LYS A 39 -0.37 25.19 27.45
C LYS A 39 0.35 23.99 28.05
N ASN A 40 1.63 24.22 28.36
CA ASN A 40 2.42 23.39 29.27
C ASN A 40 1.61 22.98 30.50
N ASN A 41 1.55 21.68 30.77
CA ASN A 41 1.71 21.10 32.10
C ASN A 41 1.86 19.58 32.00
N ASN A 42 2.78 19.05 32.83
CA ASN A 42 3.04 17.63 33.08
C ASN A 42 1.79 16.74 32.99
N VAL A 43 1.67 15.96 31.92
CA VAL A 43 0.71 14.85 31.82
C VAL A 43 1.38 13.70 31.08
N ASN A 44 1.19 12.48 31.59
CA ASN A 44 1.50 11.25 30.87
C ASN A 44 0.70 11.24 29.55
N ASP A 45 1.37 11.61 28.44
CA ASP A 45 0.80 11.67 27.09
C ASP A 45 0.39 10.28 26.60
N TYR A 46 -0.83 9.90 26.96
CA TYR A 46 -1.66 9.02 26.15
C TYR A 46 -2.19 9.86 25.00
N TYR A 47 -1.67 9.63 23.79
CA TYR A 47 -2.17 10.23 22.56
C TYR A 47 -3.71 10.13 22.50
N TYR A 48 -4.37 11.28 22.59
CA TYR A 48 -5.82 11.40 22.56
C TYR A 48 -6.30 11.27 21.11
N TYR A 49 -7.00 10.18 20.83
CA TYR A 49 -7.70 9.95 19.56
C TYR A 49 -8.97 10.81 19.53
N ASP A 50 -9.14 11.66 18.52
CA ASP A 50 -10.32 12.53 18.40
C ASP A 50 -11.53 11.74 17.86
N GLU A 51 -12.36 11.28 18.78
CA GLU A 51 -13.56 10.46 18.54
C GLU A 51 -14.59 11.16 17.64
N LYS A 52 -14.71 12.49 17.71
CA LYS A 52 -15.72 13.24 16.94
C LYS A 52 -15.34 13.38 15.48
N VAL A 53 -14.04 13.46 15.16
CA VAL A 53 -13.54 13.52 13.78
C VAL A 53 -13.73 12.18 13.07
N ALA A 54 -13.60 11.05 13.78
CA ALA A 54 -13.79 9.73 13.18
C ALA A 54 -15.26 9.40 12.90
N GLU A 55 -16.19 9.83 13.77
CA GLU A 55 -17.62 9.50 13.65
C GLU A 55 -18.43 10.47 12.78
N ILE A 56 -18.09 11.77 12.76
CA ILE A 56 -18.75 12.76 11.88
C ILE A 56 -18.39 12.54 10.40
N ASN A 57 -17.27 11.86 10.14
CA ASN A 57 -16.77 11.57 8.80
C ASN A 57 -17.02 10.11 8.40
N ASP A 58 -18.19 9.50 8.65
CA ASP A 58 -18.55 8.27 7.92
C ASP A 58 -18.63 8.64 6.42
N PRO A 59 -17.54 8.47 5.64
CA PRO A 59 -17.40 9.10 4.35
C PRO A 59 -18.24 8.38 3.29
N LEU A 60 -18.95 7.32 3.70
CA LEU A 60 -19.57 6.33 2.83
C LEU A 60 -21.09 6.34 2.92
N LYS A 61 -21.69 7.13 3.82
CA LYS A 61 -23.14 7.14 4.06
C LYS A 61 -23.96 7.48 2.81
N ASP A 62 -23.38 8.26 1.89
CA ASP A 62 -24.02 8.72 0.65
C ASP A 62 -23.49 8.02 -0.64
N ILE A 63 -22.64 6.99 -0.53
CA ILE A 63 -22.02 6.36 -1.71
C ILE A 63 -22.79 5.10 -2.13
N MET A 64 -23.70 5.18 -3.11
CA MET A 64 -24.20 4.03 -3.88
C MET A 64 -24.55 4.40 -5.34
N PRO A 65 -24.30 3.52 -6.34
CA PRO A 65 -23.13 2.70 -6.60
C PRO A 65 -22.40 3.20 -7.86
N SER A 66 -21.17 3.66 -7.68
CA SER A 66 -20.16 3.74 -8.75
C SER A 66 -18.80 3.58 -8.08
N SER A 67 -18.61 2.46 -7.38
CA SER A 67 -17.36 2.22 -6.69
C SER A 67 -16.25 1.96 -7.71
N MET A 68 -15.12 2.62 -7.53
CA MET A 68 -13.89 2.42 -8.27
C MET A 68 -13.51 0.93 -8.27
N TYR A 69 -13.72 0.21 -7.15
CA TYR A 69 -13.49 -1.23 -7.13
C TYR A 69 -14.41 -2.03 -8.04
N ARG A 70 -15.67 -1.62 -8.25
CA ARG A 70 -16.61 -2.32 -9.16
C ARG A 70 -16.19 -2.15 -10.61
N LYS A 71 -15.69 -0.97 -10.97
CA LYS A 71 -15.19 -0.62 -12.31
C LYS A 71 -13.82 -1.21 -12.63
N SER A 72 -13.05 -1.59 -11.62
CA SER A 72 -11.76 -2.23 -11.83
C SER A 72 -11.92 -3.56 -12.57
N ASN A 73 -11.14 -3.75 -13.63
CA ASN A 73 -11.03 -5.03 -14.33
C ASN A 73 -10.03 -5.98 -13.64
N ASN A 74 -9.19 -5.46 -12.73
CA ASN A 74 -8.18 -6.24 -12.04
C ASN A 74 -8.71 -6.88 -10.76
N ILE A 75 -9.63 -6.21 -10.04
CA ILE A 75 -10.21 -6.75 -8.80
C ILE A 75 -11.15 -7.92 -9.14
N PRO A 76 -10.96 -9.11 -8.54
CA PRO A 76 -11.80 -10.27 -8.82
C PRO A 76 -13.21 -10.12 -8.22
N ASN A 77 -14.19 -10.77 -8.83
CA ASN A 77 -15.60 -10.65 -8.44
C ASN A 77 -15.87 -10.99 -6.97
N TRP A 78 -15.25 -12.05 -6.43
CA TRP A 78 -15.42 -12.42 -5.02
C TRP A 78 -15.00 -11.28 -4.07
N MET A 79 -13.98 -10.50 -4.44
CA MET A 79 -13.49 -9.38 -3.63
C MET A 79 -14.43 -8.19 -3.74
N LYS A 80 -14.96 -7.92 -4.93
CA LYS A 80 -16.03 -6.92 -5.14
C LYS A 80 -17.28 -7.26 -4.33
N GLU A 81 -17.64 -8.54 -4.27
CA GLU A 81 -18.77 -9.04 -3.47
C GLU A 81 -18.49 -8.87 -1.97
N TYR A 82 -17.28 -9.22 -1.51
CA TYR A 82 -16.85 -8.98 -0.14
C TYR A 82 -16.90 -7.49 0.22
N PHE A 83 -16.48 -6.60 -0.68
CA PHE A 83 -16.52 -5.16 -0.43
C PHE A 83 -17.94 -4.63 -0.29
N ASP A 84 -18.87 -5.04 -1.15
CA ASP A 84 -20.28 -4.70 -1.00
C ASP A 84 -20.84 -5.21 0.34
N TRP A 85 -20.54 -6.47 0.69
CA TRP A 85 -20.97 -7.06 1.96
C TRP A 85 -20.39 -6.31 3.15
N HIS A 86 -19.09 -6.02 3.15
CA HIS A 86 -18.38 -5.33 4.21
C HIS A 86 -18.99 -3.95 4.47
N ARG A 87 -19.22 -3.15 3.43
CA ARG A 87 -19.87 -1.84 3.53
C ARG A 87 -21.28 -1.92 4.13
N LYS A 88 -22.06 -2.92 3.71
CA LYS A 88 -23.38 -3.18 4.28
C LYS A 88 -23.28 -3.54 5.76
N GLN A 89 -22.32 -4.38 6.15
CA GLN A 89 -22.15 -4.74 7.55
C GLN A 89 -21.72 -3.52 8.39
N THR A 90 -20.69 -2.78 7.96
CA THR A 90 -20.16 -1.66 8.74
C THR A 90 -21.16 -0.52 8.91
N SER A 91 -22.02 -0.25 7.92
CA SER A 91 -23.09 0.75 8.04
C SER A 91 -24.21 0.36 9.01
N MET A 92 -24.33 -0.92 9.33
CA MET A 92 -25.31 -1.43 10.30
C MET A 92 -24.73 -1.56 11.71
N LEU A 93 -23.41 -1.42 11.90
CA LEU A 93 -22.76 -1.55 13.21
C LEU A 93 -23.05 -0.34 14.10
N ASN A 94 -23.31 -0.61 15.37
CA ASN A 94 -23.37 0.38 16.44
C ASN A 94 -22.88 -0.23 17.77
N ASP A 95 -22.88 0.58 18.82
CA ASP A 95 -22.43 0.22 20.17
C ASP A 95 -23.24 -0.92 20.82
N THR A 96 -24.51 -1.07 20.45
CA THR A 96 -25.41 -2.09 21.00
C THR A 96 -25.40 -3.43 20.26
N ASN A 97 -25.02 -3.46 18.98
CA ASN A 97 -25.21 -4.65 18.13
C ASN A 97 -23.91 -5.31 17.64
N TRP A 98 -22.75 -4.66 17.81
CA TRP A 98 -21.50 -5.16 17.24
C TRP A 98 -21.07 -6.52 17.82
N ASN A 99 -21.43 -6.82 19.07
CA ASN A 99 -21.14 -8.09 19.73
C ASN A 99 -22.39 -8.98 19.88
N SER A 100 -23.49 -8.64 19.21
CA SER A 100 -24.74 -9.40 19.31
C SER A 100 -24.56 -10.82 18.78
N THR A 101 -25.00 -11.79 19.58
CA THR A 101 -25.09 -13.20 19.17
C THR A 101 -26.32 -13.48 18.31
N THR A 102 -27.32 -12.59 18.34
CA THR A 102 -28.55 -12.71 17.56
C THR A 102 -28.33 -12.13 16.16
N ALA A 103 -28.51 -12.97 15.13
CA ALA A 103 -28.34 -12.58 13.74
C ALA A 103 -29.34 -11.47 13.36
N ILE A 104 -28.85 -10.42 12.70
CA ILE A 104 -29.73 -9.46 12.01
C ILE A 104 -30.35 -10.22 10.84
N GLN A 105 -31.66 -10.51 10.90
CA GLN A 105 -32.38 -11.20 9.82
C GLN A 105 -32.32 -10.34 8.54
N SER A 106 -31.52 -10.77 7.57
CA SER A 106 -31.56 -10.24 6.20
C SER A 106 -32.73 -10.91 5.47
N THR A 107 -33.67 -10.12 4.96
CA THR A 107 -34.83 -10.59 4.17
C THR A 107 -34.46 -11.05 2.76
N ILE A 108 -33.20 -10.87 2.33
CA ILE A 108 -32.69 -11.39 1.07
C ILE A 108 -32.14 -12.81 1.33
N PRO A 109 -32.60 -13.85 0.60
CA PRO A 109 -32.09 -15.20 0.76
C PRO A 109 -30.57 -15.17 0.58
N PRO A 110 -29.80 -15.50 1.63
CA PRO A 110 -28.35 -15.44 1.54
C PRO A 110 -27.87 -16.46 0.51
N ARG A 111 -26.87 -16.08 -0.31
CA ARG A 111 -26.01 -17.12 -0.90
C ARG A 111 -25.54 -18.04 0.26
N PRO A 112 -25.41 -19.36 0.05
CA PRO A 112 -25.05 -20.32 1.11
C PRO A 112 -23.79 -19.95 1.92
N ILE A 113 -22.94 -19.08 1.36
CA ILE A 113 -21.66 -18.67 1.92
C ILE A 113 -21.82 -17.66 3.07
N MET A 114 -22.89 -16.87 3.17
CA MET A 114 -22.99 -15.76 4.16
C MET A 114 -24.24 -15.82 5.05
N ALA A 115 -24.83 -17.01 5.20
CA ALA A 115 -26.21 -17.14 5.63
C ALA A 115 -26.50 -17.00 7.12
N ASN A 116 -25.54 -17.10 8.03
CA ASN A 116 -25.84 -17.11 9.46
C ASN A 116 -24.71 -16.54 10.31
N ASN A 117 -25.15 -15.91 11.41
CA ASN A 117 -24.44 -15.73 12.68
C ASN A 117 -23.73 -14.39 12.89
N ALA A 118 -23.85 -13.91 14.13
CA ALA A 118 -23.14 -12.84 14.82
C ALA A 118 -22.01 -12.14 14.05
N ASN A 119 -21.94 -10.82 14.15
CA ASN A 119 -20.84 -10.03 13.59
C ASN A 119 -19.50 -10.59 14.07
N LYS A 120 -18.72 -11.15 13.15
CA LYS A 120 -17.35 -11.61 13.40
C LYS A 120 -16.38 -10.62 12.80
N PHE A 121 -15.26 -10.41 13.49
CA PHE A 121 -14.25 -9.43 13.10
C PHE A 121 -12.91 -10.11 12.88
N LEU A 122 -12.16 -9.61 11.89
CA LEU A 122 -10.75 -9.87 11.70
C LEU A 122 -10.03 -8.53 11.83
N ILE A 123 -9.32 -8.34 12.94
CA ILE A 123 -8.63 -7.09 13.25
C ILE A 123 -7.14 -7.28 13.02
N ILE A 124 -6.60 -6.53 12.08
CA ILE A 124 -5.16 -6.45 11.85
C ILE A 124 -4.60 -5.46 12.85
N ARG A 125 -3.73 -5.92 13.75
CA ARG A 125 -3.27 -5.10 14.88
C ARG A 125 -1.79 -4.76 14.84
N CYS A 126 -1.48 -3.55 15.29
CA CYS A 126 -0.17 -3.14 15.77
C CYS A 126 -0.36 -2.19 16.96
N LEU A 127 -0.18 -2.70 18.18
CA LEU A 127 -0.43 -1.96 19.41
C LEU A 127 0.86 -1.33 19.96
N ASN A 128 0.73 -0.30 20.80
CA ASN A 128 1.88 0.31 21.49
C ASN A 128 2.65 -0.69 22.37
N LYS A 129 1.94 -1.67 22.93
CA LYS A 129 2.51 -2.78 23.72
C LYS A 129 3.14 -3.90 22.88
N ASP A 130 3.01 -3.88 21.56
CA ASP A 130 3.64 -4.88 20.72
C ASP A 130 5.14 -4.55 20.59
N ASN A 131 5.98 -5.54 20.89
CA ASN A 131 7.45 -5.38 20.84
C ASN A 131 7.95 -5.02 19.43
N HIS A 132 7.26 -5.47 18.38
CA HIS A 132 7.62 -5.21 16.99
C HIS A 132 6.41 -5.37 16.07
N CYS A 133 6.27 -4.44 15.12
CA CYS A 133 5.22 -4.45 14.11
C CYS A 133 5.74 -4.40 12.66
N GLY A 134 7.05 -4.32 12.42
CA GLY A 134 7.62 -4.16 11.08
C GLY A 134 7.42 -2.76 10.51
N GLY A 135 7.96 -2.49 9.32
CA GLY A 135 7.82 -1.18 8.66
C GLY A 135 6.44 -0.99 7.99
N LEU A 136 6.28 0.12 7.28
CA LEU A 136 5.06 0.45 6.52
C LEU A 136 4.64 -0.69 5.58
N SER A 137 5.60 -1.19 4.80
CA SER A 137 5.36 -2.26 3.82
C SER A 137 4.98 -3.59 4.46
N ASP A 138 5.53 -3.89 5.64
CA ASP A 138 5.29 -5.17 6.32
C ASP A 138 3.88 -5.23 6.89
N ARG A 139 3.27 -4.07 7.18
CA ARG A 139 1.93 -3.97 7.77
C ARG A 139 0.83 -3.87 6.71
N ILE A 140 1.08 -3.14 5.62
CA ILE A 140 0.04 -2.87 4.61
C ILE A 140 0.02 -3.90 3.48
N LYS A 141 1.18 -4.39 2.99
CA LYS A 141 1.17 -5.39 1.90
C LYS A 141 0.32 -6.63 2.24
N PRO A 142 0.43 -7.21 3.45
CA PRO A 142 -0.42 -8.32 3.89
C PRO A 142 -1.94 -8.18 3.75
N LEU A 143 -2.47 -6.96 3.64
CA LEU A 143 -3.92 -6.70 3.67
C LEU A 143 -4.70 -7.50 2.62
N LEU A 144 -4.12 -7.72 1.44
CA LEU A 144 -4.79 -8.48 0.39
C LEU A 144 -5.07 -9.94 0.81
N VAL A 145 -4.12 -10.55 1.53
CA VAL A 145 -4.29 -11.90 2.11
C VAL A 145 -5.35 -11.88 3.19
N PHE A 146 -5.34 -10.86 4.06
CA PHE A 146 -6.33 -10.73 5.11
C PHE A 146 -7.75 -10.52 4.59
N ILE A 147 -7.93 -9.88 3.44
CA ILE A 147 -9.24 -9.76 2.79
C ILE A 147 -9.74 -11.10 2.28
N ALA A 148 -8.88 -11.89 1.64
CA ALA A 148 -9.26 -13.23 1.21
C ALA A 148 -9.68 -14.10 2.40
N ILE A 149 -8.94 -14.01 3.51
CA ILE A 149 -9.29 -14.66 4.78
C ILE A 149 -10.62 -14.14 5.34
N ALA A 150 -10.81 -12.83 5.38
CA ALA A 150 -11.99 -12.21 5.95
C ALA A 150 -13.24 -12.57 5.14
N ALA A 151 -13.12 -12.59 3.81
CA ALA A 151 -14.17 -13.04 2.90
C ALA A 151 -14.50 -14.52 3.14
N HIS A 152 -13.48 -15.39 3.20
CA HIS A 152 -13.70 -16.81 3.43
C HIS A 152 -14.35 -17.13 4.78
N THR A 153 -14.02 -16.36 5.82
CA THR A 153 -14.50 -16.60 7.19
C THR A 153 -15.70 -15.73 7.58
N ASN A 154 -16.27 -14.99 6.64
CA ASN A 154 -17.36 -14.03 6.86
C ASN A 154 -17.07 -13.07 8.02
N ARG A 155 -15.86 -12.50 8.01
CA ARG A 155 -15.40 -11.54 9.01
C ARG A 155 -15.35 -10.14 8.42
N ILE A 156 -15.80 -9.16 9.19
CA ILE A 156 -15.61 -7.75 8.92
C ILE A 156 -14.14 -7.44 9.19
N LEU A 157 -13.40 -7.06 8.15
CA LEU A 157 -12.01 -6.67 8.28
C LEU A 157 -11.92 -5.29 8.91
N MET A 158 -11.07 -5.14 9.92
CA MET A 158 -10.71 -3.85 10.51
C MET A 158 -9.20 -3.75 10.72
N ILE A 159 -8.69 -2.52 10.84
CA ILE A 159 -7.29 -2.23 11.11
C ILE A 159 -7.21 -1.44 12.41
N ARG A 160 -6.42 -1.96 13.36
CA ARG A 160 -6.10 -1.30 14.62
C ARG A 160 -4.60 -1.06 14.71
N TRP A 161 -4.19 0.11 14.26
CA TRP A 161 -2.81 0.54 14.31
C TRP A 161 -2.68 1.62 15.38
N GLU A 162 -1.77 1.47 16.35
CA GLU A 162 -1.53 2.47 17.42
C GLU A 162 -0.07 2.97 17.44
N ARG A 163 0.89 2.17 16.93
CA ARG A 163 2.33 2.48 17.00
C ARG A 163 2.93 2.85 15.63
N PRO A 164 3.65 3.96 15.46
CA PRO A 164 3.90 5.00 16.45
C PRO A 164 2.68 5.92 16.63
N TYR A 165 1.79 5.92 15.62
CA TYR A 165 0.54 6.66 15.57
C TYR A 165 -0.54 5.81 14.90
N PRO A 166 -1.83 6.16 15.05
CA PRO A 166 -2.92 5.60 14.26
C PRO A 166 -2.66 5.70 12.76
N ILE A 167 -3.11 4.70 12.00
CA ILE A 167 -2.94 4.70 10.54
C ILE A 167 -3.76 5.83 9.90
N GLU A 168 -4.85 6.23 10.54
CA GLU A 168 -5.78 7.29 10.17
C GLU A 168 -5.10 8.67 10.07
N GLU A 169 -3.99 8.86 10.79
CA GLU A 169 -3.16 10.07 10.66
C GLU A 169 -2.49 10.20 9.28
N PHE A 170 -2.39 9.08 8.55
CA PHE A 170 -1.67 9.00 7.28
C PHE A 170 -2.58 8.59 6.11
N LEU A 171 -3.43 7.60 6.33
CA LEU A 171 -4.32 7.01 5.34
C LEU A 171 -5.72 6.92 5.94
N LEU A 172 -6.69 7.46 5.23
CA LEU A 172 -8.11 7.40 5.61
C LEU A 172 -8.82 6.29 4.82
N PRO A 173 -9.95 5.77 5.35
CA PRO A 173 -10.89 4.98 4.57
C PRO A 173 -11.26 5.65 3.25
N ASN A 174 -11.25 4.88 2.16
CA ASN A 174 -11.80 5.32 0.88
C ASN A 174 -13.17 4.69 0.63
N GLU A 175 -13.25 3.57 -0.10
CA GLU A 175 -14.53 2.90 -0.42
C GLU A 175 -14.96 1.90 0.66
N LEU A 176 -14.06 1.55 1.58
CA LEU A 176 -14.25 0.57 2.64
C LEU A 176 -13.90 1.19 4.00
N ASN A 177 -14.82 1.14 4.95
CA ASN A 177 -14.57 1.61 6.31
C ASN A 177 -13.89 0.52 7.15
N TRP A 178 -12.56 0.50 7.15
CA TRP A 178 -11.76 -0.47 7.89
C TRP A 178 -11.41 -0.02 9.32
N THR A 179 -11.89 1.12 9.81
CA THR A 179 -11.55 1.60 11.16
C THR A 179 -12.23 0.72 12.23
N VAL A 180 -11.63 0.65 13.41
CA VAL A 180 -12.29 0.04 14.58
C VAL A 180 -13.06 1.13 15.31
N PRO A 181 -14.39 1.03 15.44
CA PRO A 181 -15.18 2.03 16.14
C PRO A 181 -14.76 2.22 17.61
N SER A 182 -14.93 3.44 18.13
CA SER A 182 -14.56 3.86 19.49
C SER A 182 -15.14 2.93 20.58
N TYR A 183 -16.43 2.63 20.50
CA TYR A 183 -17.13 1.71 21.41
C TYR A 183 -16.51 0.31 21.41
N MET A 184 -16.05 -0.18 20.25
CA MET A 184 -15.39 -1.48 20.13
C MET A 184 -13.98 -1.41 20.70
N LEU A 185 -13.21 -0.35 20.41
CA LEU A 185 -11.86 -0.15 20.96
C LEU A 185 -11.87 -0.15 22.49
N ASN A 186 -12.84 0.50 23.10
CA ASN A 186 -13.01 0.55 24.56
C ASN A 186 -13.17 -0.87 25.15
N GLU A 187 -13.98 -1.72 24.52
CA GLU A 187 -14.14 -3.12 24.92
C GLU A 187 -12.91 -3.98 24.62
N LEU A 188 -12.22 -3.71 23.52
CA LEU A 188 -10.98 -4.41 23.18
C LEU A 188 -9.87 -4.14 24.21
N ARG A 189 -9.77 -2.89 24.72
CA ARG A 189 -8.77 -2.43 25.70
C ARG A 189 -8.99 -2.99 27.10
N LYS A 190 -10.23 -3.25 27.52
CA LYS A 190 -10.56 -3.79 28.86
C LYS A 190 -9.90 -5.14 29.18
N GLY A 191 -9.38 -5.87 28.19
CA GLY A 191 -8.57 -7.09 28.36
C GLY A 191 -9.33 -8.33 28.88
N LYS A 192 -10.41 -8.14 29.66
CA LYS A 192 -11.30 -9.15 30.23
C LYS A 192 -12.67 -9.23 29.53
N SER A 193 -12.78 -8.75 28.29
CA SER A 193 -14.09 -8.59 27.65
C SER A 193 -14.84 -9.92 27.52
N THR A 194 -16.17 -9.85 27.59
CA THR A 194 -17.14 -10.91 27.26
C THR A 194 -16.99 -11.47 25.83
N VAL A 195 -16.18 -10.82 25.00
CA VAL A 195 -15.92 -11.20 23.62
C VAL A 195 -14.78 -12.21 23.54
N SER A 196 -15.07 -13.36 22.91
CA SER A 196 -14.04 -14.36 22.60
C SER A 196 -13.01 -13.76 21.64
N LYS A 197 -11.76 -13.71 22.09
CA LYS A 197 -10.61 -13.17 21.35
C LYS A 197 -9.60 -14.28 21.10
N THR A 198 -9.12 -14.38 19.86
CA THR A 198 -7.96 -15.21 19.53
C THR A 198 -6.91 -14.34 18.86
N TYR A 199 -5.65 -14.56 19.24
CA TYR A 199 -4.52 -13.89 18.62
C TYR A 199 -3.76 -14.87 17.72
N VAL A 200 -3.51 -14.46 16.47
CA VAL A 200 -2.80 -15.28 15.50
C VAL A 200 -1.66 -14.52 14.84
N ILE A 201 -0.48 -15.16 14.82
CA ILE A 201 0.72 -14.60 14.23
C ILE A 201 1.03 -15.36 12.93
N GLY A 202 1.25 -14.64 11.84
CA GLY A 202 1.94 -15.14 10.64
C GLY A 202 1.29 -16.39 10.02
N ARG A 203 2.12 -17.43 9.77
CA ARG A 203 1.71 -18.64 9.03
C ARG A 203 0.65 -19.52 9.72
N GLY A 204 0.36 -19.28 11.00
CA GLY A 204 -0.64 -20.04 11.76
C GLY A 204 -2.08 -19.56 11.57
N ILE A 205 -2.31 -18.57 10.71
CA ILE A 205 -3.63 -17.97 10.49
C ILE A 205 -4.64 -19.00 10.00
N GLU A 206 -4.30 -19.83 9.02
CA GLU A 206 -5.24 -20.77 8.37
C GLU A 206 -5.81 -21.84 9.32
N GLY A 207 -4.95 -22.53 10.07
CA GLY A 207 -5.39 -23.60 10.99
C GLY A 207 -6.28 -23.09 12.12
N LYS A 208 -6.06 -21.84 12.56
CA LYS A 208 -6.89 -21.21 13.60
C LYS A 208 -8.17 -20.59 13.05
N LEU A 209 -8.21 -20.21 11.78
CA LEU A 209 -9.40 -19.61 11.16
C LEU A 209 -10.56 -20.59 11.04
N ARG A 210 -10.29 -21.86 10.69
CA ARG A 210 -11.33 -22.89 10.55
C ARG A 210 -11.93 -23.32 11.90
N THR A 211 -11.16 -23.17 12.98
CA THR A 211 -11.55 -23.64 14.32
C THR A 211 -12.02 -22.51 15.24
N ALA A 212 -11.77 -21.25 14.90
CA ALA A 212 -12.11 -20.11 15.76
C ALA A 212 -13.60 -19.74 15.67
N SER A 213 -14.38 -20.22 16.64
CA SER A 213 -15.70 -19.67 17.01
C SER A 213 -15.63 -18.23 17.54
N ALA A 214 -14.42 -17.69 17.73
CA ALA A 214 -14.17 -16.36 18.28
C ALA A 214 -14.86 -15.25 17.48
N THR A 215 -15.56 -14.36 18.18
CA THR A 215 -16.16 -13.15 17.62
C THR A 215 -15.09 -12.24 17.05
N VAL A 216 -13.99 -12.01 17.79
CA VAL A 216 -12.89 -11.17 17.35
C VAL A 216 -11.62 -12.00 17.16
N LEU A 217 -11.07 -11.94 15.96
CA LEU A 217 -9.77 -12.51 15.64
C LEU A 217 -8.78 -11.38 15.43
N GLU A 218 -7.79 -11.25 16.32
CA GLU A 218 -6.71 -10.28 16.15
C GLU A 218 -5.51 -10.95 15.49
N SER A 219 -4.94 -10.33 14.46
CA SER A 219 -3.78 -10.89 13.77
C SER A 219 -2.72 -9.86 13.43
N ARG A 220 -1.48 -10.36 13.31
CA ARG A 220 -0.37 -9.65 12.69
C ARG A 220 0.28 -10.55 11.64
N MET A 221 0.65 -9.97 10.51
CA MET A 221 1.52 -10.62 9.54
C MET A 221 2.69 -9.69 9.25
N GLN A 222 3.89 -10.24 9.29
CA GLN A 222 5.12 -9.60 8.84
C GLN A 222 5.73 -10.54 7.83
N SER A 223 5.71 -10.14 6.56
CA SER A 223 6.35 -10.89 5.51
C SER A 223 6.98 -9.94 4.51
N GLN A 224 8.24 -10.18 4.16
CA GLN A 224 8.99 -9.34 3.23
C GLN A 224 8.30 -9.27 1.85
N ASP A 225 7.73 -10.39 1.42
CA ASP A 225 6.98 -10.52 0.16
C ASP A 225 5.54 -9.97 0.26
N GLY A 226 5.15 -9.43 1.42
CA GLY A 226 3.80 -8.92 1.67
C GLY A 226 2.71 -9.99 1.71
N GLY A 227 3.04 -11.28 1.77
CA GLY A 227 2.08 -12.36 1.64
C GLY A 227 1.72 -12.71 0.19
N SER A 228 2.44 -12.18 -0.79
CA SER A 228 2.21 -12.49 -2.21
C SER A 228 2.40 -13.98 -2.55
N THR A 229 3.23 -14.71 -1.82
CA THR A 229 3.34 -16.16 -1.95
C THR A 229 2.19 -16.93 -1.30
N LEU A 230 1.54 -16.36 -0.30
CA LEU A 230 0.44 -16.97 0.45
C LEU A 230 -0.93 -16.71 -0.21
N TYR A 231 -1.11 -15.53 -0.81
CA TYR A 231 -2.36 -15.11 -1.44
C TYR A 231 -2.99 -16.15 -2.38
N PRO A 232 -2.24 -16.79 -3.31
CA PRO A 232 -2.82 -17.76 -4.24
C PRO A 232 -3.33 -19.01 -3.52
N CYS A 233 -2.58 -19.49 -2.52
CA CYS A 233 -2.98 -20.62 -1.69
C CYS A 233 -4.31 -20.32 -0.98
N VAL A 234 -4.44 -19.13 -0.36
CA VAL A 234 -5.67 -18.73 0.33
C VAL A 234 -6.84 -18.65 -0.66
N VAL A 235 -6.65 -18.02 -1.82
CA VAL A 235 -7.73 -17.88 -2.81
C VAL A 235 -8.15 -19.24 -3.37
N GLU A 236 -7.21 -20.09 -3.80
CA GLU A 236 -7.51 -21.39 -4.40
C GLU A 236 -8.16 -22.35 -3.40
N THR A 237 -7.53 -22.56 -2.25
CA THR A 237 -7.96 -23.59 -1.31
C THR A 237 -9.17 -23.19 -0.46
N MET A 238 -9.35 -21.89 -0.22
CA MET A 238 -10.42 -21.43 0.67
C MET A 238 -11.65 -20.95 -0.10
N LEU A 239 -11.48 -20.28 -1.24
CA LEU A 239 -12.62 -19.72 -1.97
C LEU A 239 -13.19 -20.68 -3.02
N TYR A 240 -12.38 -21.56 -3.61
CA TYR A 240 -12.84 -22.44 -4.70
C TYR A 240 -13.07 -23.90 -4.27
N ASP A 241 -12.23 -24.49 -3.41
CA ASP A 241 -12.35 -25.92 -3.04
C ASP A 241 -13.52 -26.23 -2.09
N GLY A 242 -14.11 -25.22 -1.45
CA GLY A 242 -15.36 -25.38 -0.68
C GLY A 242 -16.59 -25.73 -1.53
N ARG A 243 -16.43 -25.82 -2.86
CA ARG A 243 -17.51 -26.02 -3.83
C ARG A 243 -17.36 -27.33 -4.61
N LYS A 244 -16.83 -28.38 -3.98
CA LYS A 244 -17.11 -29.76 -4.40
C LYS A 244 -18.59 -30.05 -4.16
N ASP A 245 -19.45 -29.40 -4.96
CA ASP A 245 -20.75 -29.95 -5.28
C ASP A 245 -20.45 -31.29 -5.97
N SER A 246 -20.80 -32.35 -5.28
CA SER A 246 -20.73 -33.75 -5.72
C SER A 246 -21.64 -34.05 -6.91
N THR A 247 -22.08 -33.04 -7.66
CA THR A 247 -23.04 -33.20 -8.75
C THR A 247 -22.58 -32.47 -10.01
N ASN A 248 -22.06 -33.27 -10.93
CA ASN A 248 -21.95 -33.03 -12.37
C ASN A 248 -20.81 -32.14 -12.86
N GLY A 249 -19.79 -32.84 -13.39
CA GLY A 249 -18.57 -32.27 -13.92
C GLY A 249 -18.78 -31.45 -15.18
N VAL A 250 -18.27 -30.23 -15.15
CA VAL A 250 -17.79 -29.52 -16.33
C VAL A 250 -16.58 -28.69 -15.89
N GLY A 251 -15.40 -29.03 -16.40
CA GLY A 251 -14.24 -28.14 -16.40
C GLY A 251 -13.26 -28.24 -15.23
N SER A 252 -13.14 -29.39 -14.56
CA SER A 252 -11.91 -29.67 -13.80
C SER A 252 -10.75 -29.63 -14.79
N LEU A 253 -9.72 -28.81 -14.51
CA LEU A 253 -8.46 -28.92 -15.22
C LEU A 253 -8.00 -30.37 -15.06
N ASN A 254 -8.00 -31.15 -16.15
CA ASN A 254 -7.56 -32.55 -16.17
C ASN A 254 -6.07 -32.59 -15.81
N TYR A 255 -5.81 -32.59 -14.51
CA TYR A 255 -4.58 -33.07 -13.93
C TYR A 255 -4.75 -34.60 -13.90
N ASN A 256 -4.08 -35.30 -14.81
CA ASN A 256 -4.05 -36.75 -14.82
C ASN A 256 -3.23 -37.20 -13.60
N ASP A 257 -3.86 -37.29 -12.44
CA ASP A 257 -3.34 -37.96 -11.25
C ASP A 257 -3.70 -39.44 -11.34
N ASP A 258 -2.74 -40.26 -11.81
CA ASP A 258 -2.77 -41.73 -11.67
C ASP A 258 -2.19 -42.18 -10.31
N ASP A 259 -1.80 -41.25 -9.43
CA ASP A 259 -1.30 -41.56 -8.09
C ASP A 259 -2.44 -41.52 -7.05
N ASN A 260 -3.07 -42.67 -6.83
CA ASN A 260 -3.98 -42.91 -5.71
C ASN A 260 -3.19 -42.94 -4.39
N ASP A 261 -2.86 -41.78 -3.82
CA ASP A 261 -2.30 -41.68 -2.47
C ASP A 261 -3.42 -41.53 -1.42
N PRO A 262 -3.77 -42.59 -0.67
CA PRO A 262 -4.83 -42.56 0.34
C PRO A 262 -4.50 -41.69 1.58
N GLU A 263 -3.28 -41.17 1.74
CA GLU A 263 -2.94 -40.27 2.87
C GLU A 263 -3.42 -38.83 2.69
N LEU A 264 -3.88 -38.42 1.49
CA LEU A 264 -4.29 -37.03 1.26
C LEU A 264 -5.65 -36.64 1.89
N ASN A 265 -6.47 -37.60 2.29
CA ASN A 265 -7.87 -37.35 2.69
C ASN A 265 -8.06 -36.77 4.10
N ASN A 266 -7.00 -36.71 4.93
CA ASN A 266 -7.04 -36.07 6.27
C ASN A 266 -6.10 -34.86 6.39
N SER A 267 -5.47 -34.46 5.29
CA SER A 267 -4.54 -33.32 5.26
C SER A 267 -5.31 -32.02 5.49
N THR A 268 -4.92 -31.25 6.51
CA THR A 268 -5.46 -29.91 6.71
C THR A 268 -5.21 -29.04 5.48
N THR A 269 -6.03 -28.02 5.22
CA THR A 269 -5.79 -27.05 4.12
C THR A 269 -4.39 -26.45 4.18
N TYR A 270 -3.81 -26.31 5.37
CA TYR A 270 -2.44 -25.87 5.57
C TYR A 270 -1.43 -26.91 5.07
N ASP A 271 -1.62 -28.19 5.37
CA ASP A 271 -0.81 -29.27 4.80
C ASP A 271 -0.99 -29.34 3.30
N HIS A 272 -2.19 -29.04 2.76
CA HIS A 272 -2.41 -28.90 1.33
C HIS A 272 -1.66 -27.69 0.75
N CYS A 273 -1.63 -26.54 1.42
CA CYS A 273 -0.83 -25.39 0.98
C CYS A 273 0.68 -25.61 1.16
N LYS A 274 1.10 -26.39 2.16
CA LYS A 274 2.50 -26.75 2.41
C LYS A 274 2.99 -27.81 1.41
N THR A 275 2.12 -28.74 1.05
CA THR A 275 2.30 -29.74 0.00
C THR A 275 2.28 -29.04 -1.36
N LEU A 276 1.30 -28.16 -1.63
CA LEU A 276 1.36 -27.22 -2.75
C LEU A 276 2.59 -26.33 -2.69
N HIS A 277 3.17 -25.97 -1.55
CA HIS A 277 4.44 -25.23 -1.52
C HIS A 277 5.63 -26.12 -1.89
N ARG A 278 5.58 -27.42 -1.57
CA ARG A 278 6.57 -28.42 -2.00
C ARG A 278 6.42 -28.81 -3.48
N PHE A 279 5.19 -28.77 -4.01
CA PHE A 279 4.84 -29.17 -5.39
C PHE A 279 4.49 -28.01 -6.33
N SER A 280 4.36 -26.79 -5.83
CA SER A 280 4.18 -25.57 -6.60
C SER A 280 5.46 -25.41 -7.38
N SER A 281 5.43 -25.92 -8.61
CA SER A 281 6.35 -25.54 -9.64
C SER A 281 6.56 -24.02 -9.55
N LYS A 282 7.78 -23.54 -9.73
CA LYS A 282 8.13 -22.10 -9.69
C LYS A 282 7.09 -21.23 -10.45
N LYS A 283 6.44 -21.83 -11.45
CA LYS A 283 5.29 -21.35 -12.23
C LYS A 283 4.06 -20.96 -11.40
N TYR A 284 3.58 -21.77 -10.46
CA TYR A 284 2.39 -21.44 -9.64
C TYR A 284 2.65 -20.24 -8.71
N ALA A 285 3.77 -20.29 -7.97
CA ALA A 285 4.19 -19.17 -7.14
C ALA A 285 4.40 -17.89 -7.97
N GLN A 286 4.87 -18.01 -9.21
CA GLN A 286 5.00 -16.87 -10.13
C GLN A 286 3.63 -16.32 -10.56
N LYS A 287 2.73 -17.15 -11.08
CA LYS A 287 1.37 -16.75 -11.47
C LYS A 287 0.64 -16.07 -10.30
N GLY A 288 0.81 -16.61 -9.11
CA GLY A 288 0.28 -16.06 -7.88
C GLY A 288 0.79 -14.65 -7.56
N ARG A 289 2.11 -14.43 -7.68
CA ARG A 289 2.72 -13.11 -7.52
C ARG A 289 2.26 -12.12 -8.60
N GLU A 290 2.09 -12.57 -9.84
CA GLU A 290 1.59 -11.75 -10.94
C GLU A 290 0.14 -11.31 -10.70
N LEU A 291 -0.72 -12.23 -10.27
CA LEU A 291 -2.10 -11.93 -9.89
C LEU A 291 -2.14 -10.95 -8.71
N TYR A 292 -1.36 -11.23 -7.66
CA TYR A 292 -1.22 -10.35 -6.51
C TYR A 292 -0.86 -8.93 -6.92
N ARG A 293 0.17 -8.76 -7.77
CA ARG A 293 0.62 -7.45 -8.28
C ARG A 293 -0.47 -6.73 -9.08
N THR A 294 -1.14 -7.45 -9.96
CA THR A 294 -2.18 -6.90 -10.85
C THR A 294 -3.35 -6.35 -10.04
N ILE A 295 -3.75 -7.04 -8.97
CA ILE A 295 -4.86 -6.64 -8.11
C ILE A 295 -4.47 -5.48 -7.18
N TYR A 296 -3.23 -5.49 -6.68
CA TYR A 296 -2.83 -4.69 -5.53
C TYR A 296 -3.03 -3.18 -5.74
N HIS A 297 -2.74 -2.67 -6.93
CA HIS A 297 -2.89 -1.25 -7.25
C HIS A 297 -4.33 -0.74 -7.02
N ASP A 298 -5.29 -1.39 -7.69
CA ASP A 298 -6.71 -1.04 -7.60
C ASP A 298 -7.26 -1.33 -6.20
N PHE A 299 -6.81 -2.44 -5.60
CA PHE A 299 -7.14 -2.81 -4.23
C PHE A 299 -6.77 -1.70 -3.24
N PHE A 300 -5.50 -1.25 -3.26
CA PHE A 300 -5.00 -0.26 -2.32
C PHE A 300 -5.79 1.05 -2.43
N ARG A 301 -6.01 1.52 -3.67
CA ARG A 301 -6.78 2.74 -3.92
C ARG A 301 -8.23 2.60 -3.45
N SER A 302 -8.80 1.39 -3.47
CA SER A 302 -10.18 1.14 -3.01
C SER A 302 -10.28 1.21 -1.48
N MET A 303 -9.25 0.77 -0.78
CA MET A 303 -9.20 0.78 0.68
C MET A 303 -8.79 2.15 1.26
N PHE A 304 -7.83 2.81 0.63
CA PHE A 304 -7.12 3.94 1.23
C PHE A 304 -7.17 5.17 0.34
N LYS A 305 -7.37 6.32 0.97
CA LYS A 305 -7.03 7.63 0.42
C LYS A 305 -6.03 8.31 1.37
N PRO A 306 -5.10 9.13 0.87
CA PRO A 306 -4.18 9.85 1.76
C PRO A 306 -4.95 10.81 2.67
N HIS A 307 -4.47 10.99 3.90
CA HIS A 307 -4.97 12.07 4.77
C HIS A 307 -4.80 13.43 4.06
N PRO A 308 -5.73 14.40 4.17
CA PRO A 308 -5.66 15.68 3.42
C PRO A 308 -4.33 16.42 3.54
N LYS A 309 -3.72 16.42 4.73
CA LYS A 309 -2.38 17.00 4.95
C LYS A 309 -1.30 16.32 4.09
N ILE A 310 -1.33 15.00 3.99
CA ILE A 310 -0.39 14.22 3.16
C ILE A 310 -0.69 14.40 1.68
N GLN A 311 -1.98 14.39 1.29
CA GLN A 311 -2.39 14.64 -0.09
C GLN A 311 -1.87 16.00 -0.59
N TYR A 312 -2.00 17.06 0.22
CA TYR A 312 -1.46 18.37 -0.09
C TYR A 312 0.06 18.33 -0.35
N ILE A 313 0.82 17.64 0.50
CA ILE A 313 2.28 17.53 0.34
C ILE A 313 2.63 16.73 -0.93
N ILE A 314 1.86 15.68 -1.25
CA ILE A 314 2.01 14.90 -2.49
C ILE A 314 1.78 15.80 -3.71
N ASP A 315 0.67 16.53 -3.74
CA ASP A 315 0.29 17.38 -4.87
C ASP A 315 1.30 18.52 -5.07
N ASP A 316 1.73 19.17 -4.00
CA ASP A 316 2.76 20.20 -4.02
C ASP A 316 4.10 19.64 -4.53
N LYS A 317 4.51 18.45 -4.07
CA LYS A 317 5.74 17.79 -4.51
C LYS A 317 5.68 17.41 -5.97
N MET A 318 4.59 16.78 -6.41
CA MET A 318 4.37 16.43 -7.82
C MET A 318 4.42 17.66 -8.71
N LYS A 319 3.72 18.74 -8.32
CA LYS A 319 3.67 20.01 -9.06
C LYS A 319 5.04 20.69 -9.15
N LYS A 320 5.73 20.88 -8.01
CA LYS A 320 7.06 21.53 -7.96
C LYS A 320 8.11 20.77 -8.76
N SER A 321 7.95 19.45 -8.84
CA SER A 321 8.86 18.59 -9.59
C SER A 321 8.43 18.32 -11.03
N ASN A 322 7.35 18.95 -11.50
CA ASN A 322 6.77 18.73 -12.83
C ASN A 322 6.53 17.23 -13.14
N LEU A 323 6.09 16.48 -12.13
CA LEU A 323 5.74 15.07 -12.26
C LEU A 323 4.28 14.93 -12.63
N VAL A 324 4.00 14.11 -13.63
CA VAL A 324 2.64 13.75 -14.03
C VAL A 324 2.43 12.27 -13.70
N PRO A 325 1.34 11.90 -12.99
CA PRO A 325 1.04 10.50 -12.69
C PRO A 325 1.10 9.61 -13.93
N GLY A 326 1.78 8.47 -13.83
CA GLY A 326 1.99 7.54 -14.94
C GLY A 326 2.98 8.02 -16.00
N GLN A 327 3.72 9.12 -15.77
CA GLN A 327 4.69 9.68 -16.72
C GLN A 327 6.08 9.93 -16.10
N PHE A 328 6.46 9.12 -15.11
CA PHE A 328 7.82 9.13 -14.54
C PHE A 328 8.17 7.76 -13.97
N ILE A 329 9.46 7.52 -13.75
CA ILE A 329 9.97 6.29 -13.14
C ILE A 329 10.20 6.53 -11.66
N GLY A 330 9.68 5.66 -10.80
CA GLY A 330 10.03 5.65 -9.39
C GLY A 330 11.30 4.86 -9.15
N CYS A 331 12.19 5.37 -8.32
CA CYS A 331 13.46 4.73 -7.99
C CYS A 331 13.69 4.76 -6.47
N HIS A 332 13.76 3.59 -5.83
CA HIS A 332 13.94 3.49 -4.38
C HIS A 332 15.21 2.75 -3.99
N TYR A 333 16.07 3.38 -3.19
CA TYR A 333 17.29 2.77 -2.65
C TYR A 333 17.26 2.70 -1.12
N ARG A 334 17.56 1.52 -0.58
CA ARG A 334 17.65 1.26 0.86
C ARG A 334 19.11 1.01 1.25
N SER A 335 19.77 1.95 1.93
CA SER A 335 21.20 1.86 2.28
C SER A 335 21.49 0.86 3.39
N ASP A 336 20.55 0.67 4.33
CA ASP A 336 20.79 -0.14 5.54
C ASP A 336 20.90 -1.65 5.28
N TYR A 337 20.62 -2.08 4.06
CA TYR A 337 20.63 -3.48 3.63
C TYR A 337 21.62 -3.74 2.48
N GLY A 338 22.65 -2.90 2.35
CA GLY A 338 23.68 -3.06 1.31
C GLY A 338 24.36 -4.44 1.30
N PRO A 339 25.00 -4.83 0.18
CA PRO A 339 25.55 -6.17 -0.01
C PRO A 339 26.66 -6.47 1.01
N GLY A 340 26.29 -7.21 2.05
CA GLY A 340 27.16 -7.59 3.16
C GLY A 340 26.38 -7.60 4.47
N LYS A 341 25.99 -8.79 4.94
CA LYS A 341 25.32 -8.99 6.24
C LYS A 341 26.16 -8.38 7.36
N GLY A 342 25.87 -7.13 7.76
CA GLY A 342 26.34 -6.55 9.02
C GLY A 342 27.53 -5.59 9.00
N LYS A 343 28.13 -5.24 7.84
CA LYS A 343 29.05 -4.10 7.79
C LYS A 343 28.32 -2.92 7.13
N LYS A 344 28.18 -1.82 7.88
CA LYS A 344 27.73 -0.53 7.32
C LYS A 344 28.48 -0.30 6.01
N THR A 345 27.77 -0.39 4.90
CA THR A 345 28.35 -0.04 3.60
C THR A 345 28.90 1.38 3.74
N GLY A 346 30.19 1.57 3.44
CA GLY A 346 30.81 2.88 3.49
C GLY A 346 30.04 3.88 2.63
N THR A 347 30.17 5.18 2.94
CA THR A 347 29.52 6.27 2.20
C THR A 347 29.77 6.16 0.70
N ASP A 348 30.96 5.74 0.29
CA ASP A 348 31.33 5.57 -1.12
C ASP A 348 30.50 4.49 -1.82
N MET A 349 30.25 3.36 -1.15
CA MET A 349 29.43 2.28 -1.69
C MET A 349 27.97 2.72 -1.78
N ILE A 350 27.45 3.40 -0.74
CA ILE A 350 26.10 3.96 -0.75
C ILE A 350 25.92 4.93 -1.93
N SER A 351 26.85 5.88 -2.08
CA SER A 351 26.85 6.84 -3.17
C SER A 351 26.94 6.16 -4.54
N PHE A 352 27.86 5.19 -4.70
CA PHE A 352 28.04 4.44 -5.94
C PHE A 352 26.77 3.69 -6.35
N VAL A 353 26.16 2.93 -5.42
CA VAL A 353 24.97 2.14 -5.72
C VAL A 353 23.77 3.04 -6.01
N ALA A 354 23.59 4.14 -5.27
CA ALA A 354 22.51 5.09 -5.51
C ALA A 354 22.64 5.76 -6.91
N LYS A 355 23.85 6.24 -7.25
CA LYS A 355 24.17 6.81 -8.58
C LYS A 355 23.95 5.79 -9.70
N LYS A 356 24.40 4.54 -9.50
CA LYS A 356 24.18 3.45 -10.47
C LYS A 356 22.68 3.17 -10.65
N GLN A 357 21.93 3.08 -9.56
CA GLN A 357 20.51 2.77 -9.62
C GLN A 357 19.72 3.87 -10.35
N VAL A 358 19.97 5.15 -10.07
CA VAL A 358 19.27 6.24 -10.77
C VAL A 358 19.63 6.32 -12.26
N ARG A 359 20.89 6.05 -12.63
CA ARG A 359 21.32 5.90 -14.04
C ARG A 359 20.53 4.78 -14.73
N CYS A 360 20.35 3.65 -14.07
CA CYS A 360 19.57 2.55 -14.62
C CYS A 360 18.09 2.92 -14.79
N ALA A 361 17.51 3.64 -13.84
CA ALA A 361 16.15 4.15 -13.98
C ALA A 361 16.04 5.10 -15.18
N ALA A 362 16.98 6.03 -15.35
CA ALA A 362 16.99 6.96 -16.49
C ALA A 362 17.10 6.23 -17.86
N LEU A 363 17.81 5.11 -17.91
CA LEU A 363 17.96 4.28 -19.11
C LEU A 363 16.72 3.43 -19.43
N MET A 364 15.84 3.16 -18.45
CA MET A 364 14.62 2.37 -18.70
C MET A 364 13.64 3.10 -19.62
N ARG A 365 13.56 4.43 -19.52
CA ARG A 365 12.77 5.30 -20.40
C ARG A 365 13.50 6.65 -20.60
N PRO A 366 14.37 6.76 -21.61
CA PRO A 366 15.03 8.02 -21.92
C PRO A 366 14.02 9.16 -22.13
N GLY A 367 14.30 10.33 -21.55
CA GLY A 367 13.43 11.52 -21.63
C GLY A 367 12.31 11.58 -20.59
N TYR A 368 12.07 10.52 -19.82
CA TYR A 368 11.09 10.55 -18.73
C TYR A 368 11.73 10.97 -17.41
N PRO A 369 11.04 11.74 -16.55
CA PRO A 369 11.55 12.05 -15.22
C PRO A 369 11.78 10.80 -14.37
N VAL A 370 12.80 10.85 -13.52
CA VAL A 370 13.04 9.81 -12.50
C VAL A 370 12.84 10.42 -11.13
N TYR A 371 11.91 9.91 -10.34
CA TYR A 371 11.74 10.27 -8.93
C TYR A 371 12.57 9.33 -8.05
N PHE A 372 13.58 9.85 -7.35
CA PHE A 372 14.44 9.07 -6.46
C PHE A 372 14.09 9.28 -4.97
N ALA A 373 13.90 8.19 -4.24
CA ALA A 373 13.78 8.18 -2.78
C ALA A 373 14.79 7.20 -2.15
N GLY A 374 15.32 7.56 -0.98
CA GLY A 374 16.17 6.66 -0.20
C GLY A 374 16.23 7.05 1.27
N ASP A 375 16.64 6.09 2.11
CA ASP A 375 16.70 6.21 3.57
C ASP A 375 18.03 6.76 4.11
N SER A 376 18.92 7.22 3.22
CA SER A 376 20.20 7.84 3.60
C SER A 376 20.42 9.15 2.88
N SER A 377 20.78 10.18 3.65
CA SER A 377 21.22 11.47 3.13
C SER A 377 22.43 11.34 2.20
N THR A 378 23.34 10.39 2.45
CA THR A 378 24.46 10.09 1.54
C THR A 378 23.95 9.64 0.16
N ALA A 379 22.97 8.74 0.11
CA ALA A 379 22.40 8.29 -1.16
C ALA A 379 21.69 9.42 -1.91
N VAL A 380 20.87 10.20 -1.19
CA VAL A 380 20.12 11.34 -1.75
C VAL A 380 21.07 12.42 -2.29
N ASN A 381 22.12 12.76 -1.54
CA ASN A 381 23.10 13.76 -1.96
C ASN A 381 23.92 13.27 -3.16
N ALA A 382 24.32 12.00 -3.16
CA ALA A 382 25.03 11.40 -4.29
C ALA A 382 24.19 11.47 -5.59
N VAL A 383 22.89 11.16 -5.52
CA VAL A 383 22.00 11.30 -6.68
C VAL A 383 21.82 12.76 -7.08
N ARG A 384 21.88 13.70 -6.14
CA ARG A 384 21.79 15.15 -6.41
C ARG A 384 23.00 15.68 -7.16
N GLU A 385 24.19 15.31 -6.73
CA GLU A 385 25.43 15.61 -7.46
C GLU A 385 25.40 15.02 -8.87
N GLU A 386 24.95 13.77 -9.00
CA GLU A 386 24.83 13.09 -10.28
C GLU A 386 23.87 13.84 -11.22
N ALA A 387 22.68 14.21 -10.73
CA ALA A 387 21.71 14.98 -11.48
C ALA A 387 22.25 16.37 -11.90
N ALA A 388 23.01 17.03 -11.03
CA ALA A 388 23.56 18.36 -11.30
C ALA A 388 24.72 18.33 -12.32
N SER A 389 25.47 17.24 -12.37
CA SER A 389 26.71 17.16 -13.15
C SER A 389 26.50 17.06 -14.67
N LYS A 390 25.26 17.15 -15.18
CA LYS A 390 24.88 16.98 -16.61
C LYS A 390 25.42 15.70 -17.28
N LEU A 391 26.03 14.80 -16.52
CA LEU A 391 26.63 13.53 -16.96
C LEU A 391 25.59 12.49 -17.41
N LEU A 392 24.30 12.84 -17.37
CA LEU A 392 23.20 12.04 -17.88
C LEU A 392 22.75 12.50 -19.27
N LEU A 393 23.67 13.03 -20.06
CA LEU A 393 23.52 12.96 -21.51
C LEU A 393 23.64 11.48 -21.88
N ILE A 394 22.49 10.80 -21.94
CA ILE A 394 22.43 9.48 -22.53
C ILE A 394 22.62 9.72 -24.02
N GLU A 395 23.85 9.52 -24.49
CA GLU A 395 24.13 9.37 -25.92
C GLU A 395 23.34 8.15 -26.40
N ASN A 396 22.18 8.42 -27.00
CA ASN A 396 21.51 7.43 -27.80
C ASN A 396 22.27 7.33 -29.12
N ASP A 397 22.45 6.11 -29.62
CA ASP A 397 23.10 5.78 -30.90
C ASP A 397 22.52 6.55 -32.11
N ASN A 398 21.38 7.25 -31.93
CA ASN A 398 20.65 8.01 -32.94
C ASN A 398 20.94 9.53 -32.93
N ASN A 399 22.01 10.02 -32.29
CA ASN A 399 22.37 11.46 -32.21
C ASN A 399 21.31 12.42 -31.61
N ASN A 400 20.16 11.91 -31.16
CA ASN A 400 19.14 12.70 -30.48
C ASN A 400 19.37 12.66 -28.97
N ASN A 401 20.00 13.72 -28.45
CA ASN A 401 20.24 13.90 -27.03
C ASN A 401 18.91 14.15 -26.29
N SER A 402 18.32 13.08 -25.75
CA SER A 402 17.16 13.19 -24.87
C SER A 402 17.63 13.41 -23.44
N MET A 403 17.39 14.60 -22.89
CA MET A 403 17.74 14.92 -21.51
C MET A 403 16.71 14.29 -20.56
N THR A 404 17.14 13.37 -19.71
CA THR A 404 16.31 12.80 -18.64
C THR A 404 16.43 13.68 -17.40
N THR A 405 15.33 14.28 -16.94
CA THR A 405 15.29 15.04 -15.69
C THR A 405 15.26 14.10 -14.50
N ILE A 406 16.26 14.15 -13.61
CA ILE A 406 16.15 13.48 -12.31
C ILE A 406 15.48 14.43 -11.34
N VAL A 407 14.35 13.99 -10.81
CA VAL A 407 13.66 14.59 -9.68
C VAL A 407 14.11 13.87 -8.42
N ILE A 408 14.65 14.63 -7.48
CA ILE A 408 15.08 14.11 -6.18
C ILE A 408 14.15 14.73 -5.16
N THR A 409 13.81 13.97 -4.13
CA THR A 409 13.13 14.51 -2.97
C THR A 409 13.88 15.76 -2.47
N PRO A 410 13.27 16.95 -2.54
CA PRO A 410 13.88 18.13 -1.93
C PRO A 410 13.91 17.89 -0.42
N GLU A 411 15.08 18.10 0.16
CA GLU A 411 15.40 18.09 1.59
C GLU A 411 14.65 17.02 2.41
N LEU A 412 15.32 15.89 2.70
CA LEU A 412 15.25 15.33 4.06
C LEU A 412 15.55 16.52 4.96
N SER A 413 14.50 17.02 5.59
CA SER A 413 14.39 18.39 6.05
C SER A 413 15.57 18.79 6.92
N LYS A 414 15.94 20.07 6.87
CA LYS A 414 16.72 20.76 7.91
C LYS A 414 16.20 20.52 9.34
N GLN A 415 15.04 19.86 9.52
CA GLN A 415 14.52 19.43 10.81
C GLN A 415 15.38 18.36 11.49
N SER A 416 16.17 17.56 10.76
CA SER A 416 17.05 16.58 11.42
C SER A 416 18.28 17.20 12.08
N GLU A 417 18.66 18.44 11.73
CA GLU A 417 19.87 19.09 12.28
C GLU A 417 19.65 19.69 13.68
N GLN A 418 18.39 19.87 14.13
CA GLN A 418 18.10 20.47 15.45
C GLN A 418 17.71 19.48 16.55
N HIS A 419 17.51 18.19 16.25
CA HIS A 419 17.32 17.21 17.30
C HIS A 419 18.69 16.75 17.83
N ASN A 420 19.07 17.30 18.98
CA ASN A 420 20.17 16.83 19.84
C ASN A 420 19.91 15.38 20.28
N TYR A 421 20.08 14.43 19.36
CA TYR A 421 20.07 13.01 19.64
C TYR A 421 21.34 12.69 20.44
N THR A 422 21.14 12.39 21.72
CA THR A 422 22.20 11.96 22.62
C THR A 422 22.82 10.65 22.11
N LYS A 423 24.02 10.80 21.53
CA LYS A 423 25.10 9.81 21.41
C LYS A 423 24.68 8.33 21.52
N SER A 424 23.99 7.78 20.53
CA SER A 424 24.25 6.40 20.09
C SER A 424 23.54 6.09 18.78
N ARG A 425 24.31 6.20 17.69
CA ARG A 425 24.13 5.60 16.36
C ARG A 425 23.26 6.34 15.32
N SER A 426 23.93 6.49 14.18
CA SER A 426 23.49 6.71 12.79
C SER A 426 23.13 8.12 12.33
N ILE A 427 23.63 8.37 11.12
CA ILE A 427 23.44 9.52 10.24
C ILE A 427 21.94 9.85 10.16
N PRO A 428 21.54 11.13 10.15
CA PRO A 428 20.14 11.54 10.01
C PRO A 428 19.54 10.96 8.73
N GLY A 429 18.66 9.98 8.90
CA GLY A 429 17.79 9.39 7.89
C GLY A 429 16.32 9.61 8.25
N PRO A 430 15.37 9.28 7.35
CA PRO A 430 13.95 9.34 7.67
C PRO A 430 13.61 8.38 8.81
N LEU A 431 12.62 8.75 9.64
CA LEU A 431 12.21 7.92 10.77
C LEU A 431 11.56 6.61 10.31
N HIS A 432 11.97 5.51 10.93
CA HIS A 432 11.42 4.17 10.78
C HIS A 432 10.21 3.97 11.71
N LEU A 433 9.05 3.64 11.12
CA LEU A 433 7.77 3.44 11.83
C LEU A 433 7.78 2.35 12.93
N ASP A 434 8.75 1.45 12.94
CA ASP A 434 8.87 0.40 13.96
C ASP A 434 9.79 0.78 15.13
N LEU A 435 10.83 1.57 14.87
CA LEU A 435 11.90 1.82 15.82
C LEU A 435 11.85 3.22 16.41
N ASP A 436 11.46 4.21 15.60
CA ASP A 436 11.65 5.59 15.95
C ASP A 436 10.46 6.21 16.68
N LYS A 437 10.79 7.23 17.47
CA LYS A 437 9.84 8.10 18.16
C LYS A 437 9.99 9.49 17.57
N GLY A 438 8.90 10.20 17.41
CA GLY A 438 8.85 11.54 16.85
C GLY A 438 7.43 12.03 16.86
N LYS A 439 7.19 13.26 16.44
CA LYS A 439 5.83 13.77 16.19
C LYS A 439 5.23 13.07 14.97
N VAL A 440 3.91 13.11 14.81
CA VAL A 440 3.22 12.46 13.70
C VAL A 440 3.73 12.96 12.34
N GLU A 441 4.04 14.25 12.25
CA GLU A 441 4.55 14.90 11.04
C GLU A 441 5.91 14.38 10.61
N ASP A 442 6.75 13.92 11.55
CA ASP A 442 8.09 13.40 11.24
C ASP A 442 8.01 12.09 10.42
N PHE A 443 6.85 11.42 10.43
CA PHE A 443 6.60 10.21 9.65
C PHE A 443 5.94 10.48 8.29
N TYR A 444 5.45 11.70 8.03
CA TYR A 444 4.82 12.05 6.74
C TYR A 444 5.72 11.80 5.52
N PRO A 445 7.05 12.09 5.54
CA PRO A 445 7.91 11.84 4.39
C PRO A 445 7.86 10.40 3.87
N ALA A 446 7.77 9.41 4.75
CA ALA A 446 7.67 8.00 4.34
C ALA A 446 6.39 7.70 3.56
N PHE A 447 5.25 8.26 3.97
CA PHE A 447 3.99 8.09 3.24
C PHE A 447 3.98 8.90 1.94
N VAL A 448 4.48 10.13 1.96
CA VAL A 448 4.60 10.99 0.78
C VAL A 448 5.46 10.31 -0.29
N ASP A 449 6.65 9.82 0.07
CA ASP A 449 7.56 9.17 -0.89
C ASP A 449 6.97 7.89 -1.45
N LEU A 450 6.33 7.07 -0.60
CA LEU A 450 5.63 5.87 -1.04
C LEU A 450 4.54 6.21 -2.07
N LEU A 451 3.69 7.20 -1.77
CA LEU A 451 2.52 7.54 -2.59
C LEU A 451 2.91 8.30 -3.86
N VAL A 452 3.94 9.15 -3.82
CA VAL A 452 4.53 9.73 -5.02
C VAL A 452 5.13 8.63 -5.89
N MET A 453 5.95 7.74 -5.35
CA MET A 453 6.46 6.61 -6.13
C MET A 453 5.37 5.68 -6.66
N GLY A 454 4.27 5.49 -5.91
CA GLY A 454 3.08 4.79 -6.36
C GLY A 454 2.35 5.48 -7.53
N ASN A 455 2.64 6.74 -7.83
CA ASN A 455 2.16 7.40 -9.04
C ASN A 455 3.08 7.21 -10.26
N SER A 456 4.19 6.49 -10.13
CA SER A 456 5.09 6.21 -11.26
C SER A 456 4.49 5.23 -12.28
N MET A 457 5.03 5.23 -13.49
CA MET A 457 4.69 4.25 -14.52
C MET A 457 5.43 2.92 -14.34
N CYS A 458 6.61 2.96 -13.76
CA CYS A 458 7.51 1.83 -13.63
C CYS A 458 8.40 2.06 -12.42
N HIS A 459 8.87 0.99 -11.79
CA HIS A 459 9.60 1.10 -10.54
C HIS A 459 10.93 0.35 -10.55
N LEU A 460 12.00 1.00 -10.10
CA LEU A 460 13.30 0.37 -9.87
C LEU A 460 13.61 0.42 -8.38
N TYR A 461 13.82 -0.72 -7.73
CA TYR A 461 14.08 -0.76 -6.29
C TYR A 461 15.18 -1.74 -5.90
N GLY A 462 15.86 -1.46 -4.79
CA GLY A 462 16.84 -2.36 -4.16
C GLY A 462 16.22 -3.30 -3.13
N ILE A 463 17.03 -3.85 -2.22
CA ILE A 463 16.54 -4.75 -1.17
C ILE A 463 15.51 -4.06 -0.27
N GLY A 464 14.47 -4.81 0.10
CA GLY A 464 13.55 -4.47 1.17
C GLY A 464 12.10 -4.33 0.73
N GLY A 465 11.24 -4.15 1.73
CA GLY A 465 9.79 -4.12 1.52
C GLY A 465 9.24 -2.81 0.95
N PHE A 466 9.93 -1.68 1.13
CA PHE A 466 9.38 -0.35 0.84
C PHE A 466 9.33 -0.02 -0.66
N GLY A 467 10.44 -0.18 -1.39
CA GLY A 467 10.45 0.00 -2.85
C GLY A 467 9.58 -1.04 -3.57
N SER A 468 9.58 -2.29 -3.10
CA SER A 468 8.65 -3.30 -3.62
C SER A 468 7.18 -3.00 -3.28
N PHE A 469 6.91 -2.23 -2.22
CA PHE A 469 5.57 -1.75 -1.94
C PHE A 469 5.18 -0.63 -2.91
N ALA A 470 6.06 0.34 -3.14
CA ALA A 470 5.83 1.40 -4.12
C ALA A 470 5.60 0.84 -5.54
N SER A 471 6.29 -0.24 -5.92
CA SER A 471 6.06 -0.90 -7.21
C SER A 471 4.68 -1.54 -7.33
N LEU A 472 4.12 -2.09 -6.24
CA LEU A 472 2.74 -2.60 -6.22
C LEU A 472 1.69 -1.48 -6.37
N LEU A 473 2.06 -0.26 -5.99
CA LEU A 473 1.19 0.91 -6.09
C LEU A 473 1.30 1.63 -7.43
N SER A 474 2.31 1.34 -8.26
CA SER A 474 2.52 2.03 -9.55
C SER A 474 1.38 1.78 -10.53
N TYR A 475 1.22 2.65 -11.54
CA TYR A 475 0.20 2.49 -12.59
C TYR A 475 0.37 1.19 -13.39
N ASN A 476 1.61 0.67 -13.43
CA ASN A 476 1.90 -0.62 -14.02
C ASN A 476 2.77 -1.42 -13.04
N ALA A 477 2.09 -2.12 -12.12
CA ALA A 477 2.73 -2.96 -11.10
C ALA A 477 3.56 -4.12 -11.69
N SER A 478 3.39 -4.41 -12.98
CA SER A 478 4.19 -5.39 -13.73
C SER A 478 5.49 -4.78 -14.31
N CYS A 479 5.55 -3.46 -14.44
CA CYS A 479 6.77 -2.73 -14.79
C CYS A 479 7.57 -2.44 -13.53
N PHE A 480 8.37 -3.40 -13.11
CA PHE A 480 9.30 -3.22 -12.01
C PHE A 480 10.60 -3.97 -12.23
N TYR A 481 11.63 -3.54 -11.52
CA TYR A 481 12.93 -4.15 -11.55
C TYR A 481 13.61 -4.06 -10.19
N GLU A 482 14.22 -5.17 -9.81
CA GLU A 482 14.92 -5.32 -8.54
C GLU A 482 16.42 -5.31 -8.79
N THR A 483 17.14 -4.34 -8.23
CA THR A 483 18.59 -4.16 -8.48
C THR A 483 19.48 -5.19 -7.79
N THR A 484 18.88 -6.04 -6.95
CA THR A 484 19.60 -7.02 -6.14
C THR A 484 19.54 -8.43 -6.68
N GLY A 485 18.82 -8.64 -7.78
CA GLY A 485 19.03 -9.84 -8.58
C GLY A 485 20.44 -9.82 -9.14
N GLU A 486 21.24 -10.85 -8.83
CA GLU A 486 22.39 -11.18 -9.64
C GLU A 486 21.91 -11.21 -11.09
N CYS A 487 22.52 -10.41 -11.94
CA CYS A 487 22.32 -10.54 -13.37
C CYS A 487 22.80 -11.93 -13.72
N ASP A 488 21.86 -12.84 -13.97
CA ASP A 488 22.08 -14.29 -14.03
C ASP A 488 23.41 -14.62 -14.71
N GLY A 489 24.19 -15.41 -13.97
CA GLY A 489 25.62 -15.58 -14.14
C GLY A 489 26.07 -15.99 -15.54
N GLU A 490 27.20 -15.41 -15.93
CA GLU A 490 28.36 -16.02 -16.64
C GLU A 490 29.21 -14.95 -17.33
N LYS A 491 28.69 -13.73 -17.49
CA LYS A 491 29.49 -12.59 -17.96
C LYS A 491 29.23 -11.41 -17.05
N HIS A 492 30.22 -11.08 -16.23
CA HIS A 492 30.26 -9.80 -15.53
C HIS A 492 30.12 -8.70 -16.58
N LEU A 493 28.91 -8.16 -16.72
CA LEU A 493 28.74 -6.91 -17.46
C LEU A 493 29.71 -5.89 -16.87
N PRO A 494 30.34 -5.02 -17.70
CA PRO A 494 31.23 -3.99 -17.21
C PRO A 494 30.60 -3.25 -16.02
N LYS A 495 31.39 -2.84 -15.02
CA LYS A 495 30.91 -2.21 -13.76
C LYS A 495 29.88 -1.09 -13.97
N ASN A 496 29.87 -0.48 -15.16
CA ASN A 496 29.05 0.66 -15.57
C ASN A 496 27.77 0.29 -16.34
N GLU A 497 27.54 -0.97 -16.71
CA GLU A 497 26.35 -1.35 -17.47
C GLU A 497 25.19 -1.68 -16.54
N CYS A 498 24.10 -0.95 -16.76
CA CYS A 498 22.80 -1.32 -16.24
C CYS A 498 22.34 -2.57 -16.98
N CYS A 499 22.48 -3.73 -16.33
CA CYS A 499 21.95 -5.03 -16.75
C CYS A 499 20.50 -4.96 -17.27
N MET A 500 19.76 -4.01 -16.74
CA MET A 500 18.47 -3.51 -17.18
C MET A 500 18.33 -3.19 -18.67
N LYS A 501 19.35 -2.61 -19.32
CA LYS A 501 19.33 -2.26 -20.76
C LYS A 501 19.14 -3.51 -21.62
N TYR A 502 19.78 -4.63 -21.24
CA TYR A 502 19.63 -5.91 -21.93
C TYR A 502 18.27 -6.56 -21.69
N ILE A 503 17.78 -6.54 -20.44
CA ILE A 503 16.46 -7.09 -20.10
C ILE A 503 15.35 -6.31 -20.83
N TYR A 504 15.46 -4.98 -20.89
CA TYR A 504 14.48 -4.14 -21.58
C TYR A 504 14.49 -4.37 -23.08
N LYS A 505 15.67 -4.36 -23.73
CA LYS A 505 15.78 -4.68 -25.17
C LYS A 505 15.20 -6.06 -25.47
N ARG A 506 15.54 -7.08 -24.68
CA ARG A 506 15.02 -8.44 -24.86
C ARG A 506 13.50 -8.49 -24.76
N ARG A 507 12.90 -7.88 -23.74
CA ARG A 507 11.42 -7.84 -23.59
C ARG A 507 10.73 -7.08 -24.72
N GLN A 508 11.32 -5.99 -25.22
CA GLN A 508 10.79 -5.32 -26.40
C GLN A 508 10.85 -6.23 -27.63
N THR A 509 11.97 -6.91 -27.86
CA THR A 509 12.10 -7.87 -28.96
C THR A 509 11.11 -9.02 -28.83
N ASP A 510 10.93 -9.58 -27.64
CA ASP A 510 9.98 -10.67 -27.38
C ASP A 510 8.54 -10.22 -27.63
N ALA A 511 8.17 -9.02 -27.18
CA ALA A 511 6.84 -8.45 -27.43
C ALA A 511 6.61 -8.16 -28.93
N LEU A 512 7.62 -7.66 -29.63
CA LEU A 512 7.56 -7.41 -31.08
C LEU A 512 7.42 -8.72 -31.85
N ASN A 513 8.20 -9.74 -31.49
CA ASN A 513 8.15 -11.07 -32.10
C ASN A 513 6.79 -11.74 -31.85
N LEU A 514 6.24 -11.61 -30.64
CA LEU A 514 4.91 -12.11 -30.33
C LEU A 514 3.84 -11.40 -31.17
N ALA A 515 3.92 -10.07 -31.30
CA ALA A 515 3.01 -9.30 -32.13
C ALA A 515 3.11 -9.62 -33.63
N MET A 516 4.30 -9.99 -34.12
CA MET A 516 4.52 -10.45 -35.51
C MET A 516 4.09 -11.90 -35.76
N SER A 517 3.83 -12.68 -34.70
CA SER A 517 3.38 -14.08 -34.80
C SER A 517 1.85 -14.24 -34.79
N PHE A 518 1.12 -13.14 -34.57
CA PHE A 518 -0.34 -13.02 -34.77
C PHE A 518 -0.60 -12.31 -36.09
#